data_AF-A0A9W6L5M9-F1
#
_entry.id   AF-A0A9W6L5M9-F1
#
_cell.length_a   1.000
_cell.length_b   1.000
_cell.length_c   1.000
_cell.angle_alpha   90.00
_cell.angle_beta   90.00
_cell.angle_gamma   90.00
#
_symmetry.space_group_name_H-M   'P 1'
#
loop_
_entity.id
_entity.type
_entity.pdbx_description
1 polymer ?
#
loop_
_entity_poly.entity_id
_entity_poly.type
_entity_poly.pdbx_seq_one_letter_code
_entity_poly.pdbx_strand_id
1 'polypeptide(L)' 'MLTVKAERSPDHGEGAEMQVSERPRGVFSRQLFLGDTLDAGNITARYEAGVLTLRVPVVEQAKPRKIAISGESEATQINA' A
#
# COMPACT_ATOMS: atom_id res chain seq x y z
N MET A 1 -5.04 -4.70 6.12
CA MET A 1 -4.37 -3.45 6.52
C MET A 1 -2.89 -3.73 6.75
N LEU A 2 -2.01 -3.00 6.09
CA LEU A 2 -0.55 -3.11 6.22
C LEU A 2 -0.02 -1.97 7.09
N THR A 3 0.80 -2.29 8.09
CA THR A 3 1.43 -1.30 8.96
C THR A 3 2.95 -1.40 8.82
N VAL A 4 3.59 -0.26 8.56
CA VAL A 4 5.05 -0.10 8.57
C VAL A 4 5.42 0.68 9.82
N LYS A 5 6.30 0.12 10.65
CA LYS A 5 6.87 0.78 11.84
C LYS A 5 8.38 0.80 11.73
N ALA A 6 9.00 1.91 12.13
CA ALA A 6 10.44 2.06 12.20
C ALA A 6 10.82 2.95 13.39
N GLU A 7 12.01 2.79 13.93
CA GLU A 7 12.56 3.68 14.95
C GLU A 7 13.93 4.19 14.49
N ARG A 8 14.16 5.50 14.67
CA ARG A 8 15.48 6.10 14.51
C ARG A 8 15.97 6.61 15.86
N SER A 9 16.81 5.81 16.49
CA SER A 9 17.47 6.16 17.75
C SER A 9 18.46 7.32 17.54
N PRO A 10 18.77 8.09 18.59
CA PRO A 10 19.83 9.08 18.54
C PRO A 10 21.19 8.43 18.23
N ASP A 11 22.00 9.07 17.39
CA ASP A 11 23.32 8.57 16.95
C ASP A 11 24.49 9.36 17.55
N HIS A 12 24.24 10.20 18.57
CA HIS A 12 25.29 10.97 19.21
C HIS A 12 25.90 10.18 20.37
N GLY A 13 27.23 10.22 20.49
CA GLY A 13 27.96 9.59 21.57
C GLY A 13 27.63 10.22 22.93
N GLU A 14 27.93 9.50 24.00
CA GLU A 14 27.71 9.98 25.37
C GLU A 14 28.50 11.28 25.62
N GLY A 15 27.82 12.30 26.16
CA GLY A 15 28.41 13.62 26.40
C GLY A 15 28.49 14.55 25.19
N ALA A 16 27.99 14.14 24.01
CA ALA A 16 27.95 15.01 22.85
C ALA A 16 26.83 16.06 22.97
N GLU A 17 27.21 17.33 22.86
CA GLU A 17 26.26 18.45 22.85
C GLU A 17 25.74 18.71 21.43
N MET A 18 24.44 18.52 21.23
CA MET A 18 23.81 18.68 19.93
C MET A 18 23.47 20.16 19.66
N GLN A 19 24.24 20.79 18.78
CA GLN A 19 23.99 22.18 18.38
C GLN A 19 22.80 22.31 17.41
N VAL A 20 22.64 21.33 16.51
CA VAL A 20 21.57 21.33 15.48
C VAL A 20 21.02 19.92 15.28
N SER A 21 19.69 19.79 15.18
CA SER A 21 19.00 18.52 14.95
C SER A 21 17.86 18.65 13.93
N GLU A 22 18.20 18.69 12.66
CA GLU A 22 17.22 18.82 11.57
C GLU A 22 16.56 17.50 11.18
N ARG A 23 17.26 16.38 11.36
CA ARG A 23 16.77 15.06 10.96
C ARG A 23 15.71 14.56 11.96
N PRO A 24 14.50 14.19 11.51
CA PRO A 24 13.50 13.58 12.37
C PRO A 24 14.02 12.27 12.99
N ARG A 25 13.68 12.06 14.27
CA ARG A 25 14.05 10.89 15.08
C ARG A 25 12.84 10.37 15.85
N GLY A 26 13.00 9.18 16.44
CA GLY A 26 11.95 8.50 17.19
C GLY A 26 11.20 7.47 16.35
N VAL A 27 9.95 7.20 16.73
CA VAL A 27 9.14 6.15 16.13
C VAL A 27 8.31 6.71 14.96
N PHE A 28 8.42 6.06 13.81
CA PHE A 28 7.63 6.31 12.62
C PHE A 28 6.64 5.18 12.43
N SER A 29 5.39 5.51 12.10
CA SER A 29 4.37 4.52 11.77
C SER A 29 3.55 5.01 10.57
N ARG A 30 3.38 4.16 9.57
CA ARG A 30 2.48 4.40 8.44
C ARG A 30 1.58 3.20 8.24
N GLN A 31 0.30 3.47 8.06
CA GLN A 31 -0.70 2.46 7.73
C GLN A 31 -1.16 2.65 6.29
N LEU A 32 -1.33 1.53 5.60
CA LEU A 32 -1.77 1.44 4.22
C LEU A 32 -2.95 0.47 4.17
N PHE A 33 -4.06 0.94 3.62
CA PHE A 33 -5.18 0.07 3.27
C PHE A 33 -4.84 -0.60 1.94
N LEU A 34 -4.77 -1.93 1.95
CA LEU A 34 -4.61 -2.73 0.74
C LEU A 34 -6.01 -3.11 0.28
N GLY A 35 -6.30 -2.93 -1.02
CA GLY A 35 -7.56 -3.38 -1.60
C GLY A 35 -7.63 -4.90 -1.70
N ASP A 36 -8.84 -5.43 -1.87
CA ASP A 36 -9.11 -6.87 -1.88
C ASP A 36 -8.46 -7.62 -3.06
N THR A 37 -7.99 -6.89 -4.07
CA THR A 37 -7.28 -7.43 -5.22
C THR A 37 -5.80 -7.68 -4.95
N LEU A 38 -5.29 -7.36 -3.75
CA LEU A 38 -3.89 -7.54 -3.39
C LEU A 38 -3.72 -8.74 -2.46
N ASP A 39 -2.73 -9.58 -2.78
CA ASP A 39 -2.37 -10.74 -1.97
C ASP A 39 -1.47 -10.33 -0.81
N ALA A 40 -2.09 -9.97 0.31
CA ALA A 40 -1.37 -9.60 1.52
C ALA A 40 -0.63 -10.79 2.18
N GLY A 41 -0.92 -12.04 1.79
CA GLY A 41 -0.24 -13.23 2.31
C GLY A 41 1.15 -13.42 1.70
N ASN A 42 1.39 -12.89 0.50
CA ASN A 42 2.63 -13.06 -0.26
C ASN A 42 3.41 -11.74 -0.44
N ILE A 43 3.37 -10.86 0.56
CA ILE A 43 4.15 -9.62 0.56
C ILE A 43 5.64 -9.94 0.66
N THR A 44 6.47 -9.26 -0.14
CA THR A 44 7.93 -9.27 0.00
C THR A 44 8.47 -7.88 0.30
N ALA A 45 9.58 -7.81 1.02
CA ALA A 45 10.20 -6.57 1.45
C ALA A 45 11.70 -6.55 1.13
N ARG A 46 12.22 -5.39 0.72
CA ARG A 46 13.66 -5.13 0.56
C ARG A 46 13.98 -3.76 1.13
N TYR A 47 15.03 -3.67 1.95
CA TYR A 47 15.54 -2.41 2.47
C TYR A 47 16.95 -2.16 1.95
N GLU A 48 17.15 -1.03 1.27
CA GLU A 48 18.43 -0.69 0.66
C GLU A 48 18.58 0.82 0.58
N ALA A 49 19.78 1.32 0.91
CA ALA A 49 20.13 2.74 0.86
C ALA A 49 19.09 3.69 1.50
N GLY A 50 18.48 3.27 2.61
CA GLY A 50 17.50 4.08 3.33
C GLY A 50 16.04 3.89 2.90
N VAL A 51 15.76 3.06 1.89
CA VAL A 51 14.43 2.89 1.30
C VAL A 51 13.88 1.50 1.55
N LEU A 52 12.71 1.43 2.21
CA LEU A 52 11.93 0.20 2.34
C LEU A 52 11.00 0.04 1.13
N THR A 53 11.30 -0.93 0.28
CA THR A 53 10.46 -1.32 -0.85
C THR A 53 9.61 -2.52 -0.48
N LEU A 54 8.29 -2.37 -0.53
CA LEU A 54 7.33 -3.46 -0.34
C LEU A 54 6.71 -3.83 -1.69
N ARG A 55 6.74 -5.11 -2.05
CA ARG A 55 6.05 -5.65 -3.23
C ARG A 55 4.89 -6.50 -2.76
N VAL A 56 3.69 -6.11 -3.17
CA VAL A 56 2.44 -6.82 -2.89
C VAL A 56 1.90 -7.35 -4.20
N PRO A 57 1.85 -8.68 -4.40
CA PRO A 57 1.27 -9.26 -5.61
C PRO A 57 -0.22 -8.93 -5.74
N VAL A 58 -0.70 -8.93 -6.97
CA VAL A 58 -2.14 -8.88 -7.26
C VAL A 58 -2.66 -10.31 -7.23
N VAL A 59 -3.84 -10.55 -6.63
CA VAL A 59 -4.46 -11.88 -6.61
C VAL A 59 -4.80 -12.34 -8.04
N GLU A 60 -4.59 -13.62 -8.33
CA GLU A 60 -4.87 -14.20 -9.67
C GLU A 60 -6.31 -13.99 -10.14
N GLN A 61 -7.27 -13.90 -9.22
CA GLN A 61 -8.69 -13.66 -9.50
C GLN A 61 -9.03 -12.20 -9.85
N ALA A 62 -8.10 -11.25 -9.68
CA ALA A 62 -8.33 -9.84 -10.02
C ALA A 62 -8.22 -9.54 -11.52
N LYS A 63 -8.18 -10.57 -12.39
CA LYS A 63 -8.34 -10.38 -13.84
C LYS A 63 -9.69 -9.72 -14.12
N PRO A 64 -9.76 -8.66 -14.93
CA PRO A 64 -10.99 -7.92 -15.16
C PRO A 64 -12.07 -8.85 -15.71
N ARG A 65 -13.22 -8.91 -15.04
CA ARG A 65 -14.37 -9.68 -15.50
C ARG A 65 -15.05 -8.95 -16.64
N LYS A 66 -15.17 -9.58 -17.80
CA LYS A 66 -16.05 -9.12 -18.89
C LYS A 66 -17.47 -9.58 -18.59
N ILE A 67 -18.38 -8.65 -18.31
CA ILE A 67 -19.81 -8.96 -18.13
C ILE A 67 -20.48 -8.80 -19.50
N ALA A 68 -21.07 -9.88 -20.01
CA ALA A 68 -21.89 -9.82 -21.22
C ALA A 68 -23.23 -9.17 -20.88
N ILE A 69 -23.62 -8.14 -21.62
CA ILE A 69 -24.95 -7.52 -21.54
C ILE A 69 -25.82 -8.24 -22.57
N SER A 70 -26.78 -9.04 -22.11
CA SER A 70 -27.83 -9.62 -22.97
C SER A 70 -28.99 -8.63 -23.04
N GLY A 71 -29.22 -8.06 -24.23
CA GLY A 71 -30.45 -7.31 -24.52
C GLY A 71 -31.47 -8.23 -25.18
N GLU A 72 -32.66 -8.34 -24.60
CA GLU A 72 -33.79 -8.99 -25.26
C GLU A 72 -34.29 -8.03 -26.35
N SER A 73 -34.22 -8.47 -27.61
CA SER A 73 -34.67 -7.69 -28.76
C SER A 73 -36.17 -7.87 -28.97
N GLU A 74 -36.98 -7.46 -27.99
CA GLU A 74 -38.38 -7.16 -28.25
C GLU A 74 -38.58 -5.65 -28.14
N ALA A 75 -38.64 -5.01 -29.31
CA ALA A 75 -38.98 -3.61 -29.42
C ALA A 75 -40.39 -3.41 -28.85
N THR A 76 -40.48 -2.93 -27.60
CA THR A 76 -41.76 -2.54 -27.01
C THR A 76 -42.18 -1.21 -27.63
N GLN A 77 -43.15 -1.28 -28.53
CA GLN A 77 -43.72 -0.09 -29.16
C GLN A 77 -44.57 0.67 -28.15
N ILE A 78 -44.19 1.91 -27.84
CA ILE A 78 -44.97 2.84 -27.01
C ILE A 78 -45.91 3.58 -27.94
N ASN A 79 -47.22 3.31 -27.84
CA ASN A 79 -48.24 4.08 -28.54
C ASN A 79 -48.55 5.36 -27.75
N ALA A 80 -48.56 6.49 -28.46
CA ALA A 80 -48.92 7.81 -27.95
C ALA A 80 -50.43 7.98 -27.79
#